data_AF-A0A7X7U5I8-F1
#
_entry.id   AF-A0A7X7U5I8-F1
#
_cell.length_a   1.000
_cell.length_b   1.000
_cell.length_c   1.000
_cell.angle_alpha   90.00
_cell.angle_beta   90.00
_cell.angle_gamma   90.00
#
_symmetry.space_group_name_H-M   'P 1'
#
loop_
_entity.id
_entity.type
_entity.pdbx_description
1 polymer ?
#
loop_
_entity_poly.entity_id
_entity_poly.type
_entity_poly.pdbx_seq_one_letter_code
_entity_poly.pdbx_strand_id
1 'polypeptide(L)'
;VKRDSFNLAEALAPLTGRVFAQYVFGLGVLGMVTGAATMLMTINGLCLCELLNKPRGGWTQRIGSLMVALGVLAPLFYNQAAFWLAIVASVCCMTLLPIAYFTFFLMMNQKALLGDSMPRGGRRLLWNVLMGIACSLASVGSLWTLWAKVRWVGIGAFACFCALVLVVHVARKRRTAGDVDPLSVSA
;
A
#
# COMPACT_ATOMS: atom_id res chain seq x y z
N VAL A 1 6.43 30.31 -1.04
CA VAL A 1 6.67 29.82 -2.42
C VAL A 1 5.56 28.82 -2.78
N LYS A 2 4.72 29.11 -3.79
CA LYS A 2 3.71 28.15 -4.28
C LYS A 2 4.42 27.01 -5.02
N ARG A 3 4.13 25.76 -4.64
CA ARG A 3 4.72 24.54 -5.23
C ARG A 3 3.91 24.16 -6.48
N ASP A 4 4.01 24.96 -7.53
CA ASP A 4 3.31 24.72 -8.80
C ASP A 4 4.20 23.95 -9.79
N SER A 5 3.58 23.10 -10.62
CA SER A 5 4.25 22.29 -11.66
C SER A 5 5.06 23.14 -12.65
N PHE A 6 4.65 24.39 -12.87
CA PHE A 6 5.35 25.35 -13.72
C PHE A 6 6.71 25.77 -13.16
N ASN A 7 6.85 25.87 -11.82
CA ASN A 7 8.15 26.16 -11.18
C ASN A 7 9.13 24.98 -11.30
N LEU A 8 8.63 23.75 -11.36
CA LEU A 8 9.43 22.55 -11.60
C LEU A 8 9.93 22.46 -13.05
N ALA A 9 9.08 22.80 -14.02
CA ALA A 9 9.49 22.87 -15.42
C ALA A 9 10.52 23.99 -15.67
N GLU A 10 10.40 25.12 -14.95
CA GLU A 10 11.33 26.25 -15.04
C GLU A 10 12.74 25.90 -14.54
N ALA A 11 12.88 24.95 -13.61
CA ALA A 11 14.17 24.44 -13.18
C ALA A 11 14.94 23.67 -14.29
N LEU A 12 14.24 23.18 -15.32
CA LEU A 12 14.84 22.52 -16.49
C LEU A 12 15.10 23.48 -17.66
N ALA A 13 14.53 24.70 -17.62
CA ALA A 13 14.72 25.72 -18.65
C ALA A 13 16.20 26.02 -19.00
N PRO A 14 17.19 26.03 -18.07
CA PRO A 14 18.58 26.30 -18.43
C PRO A 14 19.26 25.22 -19.28
N LEU A 15 18.69 24.01 -19.37
CA LEU A 15 19.28 22.89 -20.11
C LEU A 15 18.60 22.63 -21.45
N THR A 16 17.30 22.88 -21.56
CA THR A 16 16.49 22.50 -22.74
C THR A 16 15.67 23.65 -23.33
N GLY A 17 15.65 24.82 -22.69
CA GLY A 17 14.81 25.95 -23.06
C GLY A 17 13.38 25.84 -22.49
N ARG A 18 12.78 26.99 -22.17
CA ARG A 18 11.52 27.08 -21.39
C ARG A 18 10.34 26.33 -22.02
N VAL A 19 10.22 26.38 -23.35
CA VAL A 19 9.13 25.75 -24.10
C VAL A 19 9.31 24.23 -24.15
N PHE A 20 10.52 23.76 -24.48
CA PHE A 20 10.80 22.33 -24.55
C PHE A 20 10.74 21.66 -23.17
N ALA A 21 11.20 22.37 -22.14
CA ALA A 21 11.11 21.93 -20.74
C ALA A 21 9.66 21.69 -20.31
N GLN A 22 8.73 22.59 -20.65
CA GLN A 22 7.32 22.45 -20.28
C GLN A 22 6.64 21.26 -20.99
N TYR A 23 6.89 21.06 -22.28
CA TYR A 23 6.29 19.93 -23.02
C TYR A 23 6.83 18.57 -22.56
N VAL A 24 8.15 18.43 -22.44
CA VAL A 24 8.77 17.16 -22.01
C VAL A 24 8.42 16.84 -20.56
N PHE A 25 8.43 17.84 -19.68
CA PHE A 25 8.02 17.66 -18.29
C PHE A 25 6.54 17.28 -18.18
N GLY A 26 5.66 17.96 -18.92
CA GLY A 26 4.24 17.64 -18.97
C GLY A 26 3.96 16.22 -19.45
N LEU A 27 4.60 15.81 -20.54
CA LEU A 27 4.48 14.44 -21.07
C LEU A 27 5.00 13.39 -20.07
N GLY A 28 6.11 13.69 -19.38
CA GLY A 28 6.64 12.84 -18.31
C GLY A 28 5.67 12.68 -17.14
N VAL A 29 5.03 13.77 -16.69
CA VAL A 29 4.02 13.73 -15.63
C VAL A 29 2.79 12.92 -16.07
N LEU A 30 2.31 13.08 -17.31
CA LEU A 30 1.21 12.28 -17.84
C LEU A 30 1.55 10.78 -17.86
N GLY A 31 2.77 10.42 -18.28
CA GLY A 31 3.26 9.04 -18.23
C GLY A 31 3.32 8.47 -16.81
N MET A 32 3.84 9.25 -15.86
CA MET A 32 3.91 8.85 -14.44
C MET A 32 2.51 8.59 -13.86
N VAL A 33 1.56 9.50 -14.10
CA VAL A 33 0.20 9.40 -13.56
C VAL A 33 -0.55 8.23 -14.18
N THR A 34 -0.48 8.06 -15.51
CA THR A 34 -1.18 6.96 -16.20
C THR A 34 -0.65 5.59 -15.77
N GLY A 35 0.68 5.41 -15.70
CA GLY A 35 1.29 4.15 -15.25
C GLY A 35 0.95 3.81 -13.80
N ALA A 36 1.04 4.80 -12.90
CA ALA A 36 0.67 4.61 -11.50
C ALA A 36 -0.83 4.28 -11.34
N ALA A 37 -1.70 4.96 -12.09
CA ALA A 37 -3.15 4.71 -12.08
C ALA A 37 -3.47 3.28 -12.53
N THR A 38 -2.84 2.77 -13.59
CA THR A 38 -3.06 1.39 -14.06
C THR A 38 -2.65 0.34 -13.02
N MET A 39 -1.49 0.52 -12.37
CA MET A 39 -1.08 -0.37 -11.26
C MET A 39 -2.09 -0.32 -10.11
N LEU A 40 -2.58 0.86 -9.74
CA LEU A 40 -3.55 0.99 -8.66
C LEU A 40 -4.91 0.36 -8.98
N MET A 41 -5.37 0.49 -10.24
CA MET A 41 -6.60 -0.15 -10.73
C MET A 41 -6.51 -1.68 -10.72
N THR A 42 -5.37 -2.23 -11.10
CA THR A 42 -5.16 -3.69 -11.12
C THR A 42 -5.06 -4.27 -9.71
N ILE A 43 -4.29 -3.63 -8.82
CA ILE A 43 -4.14 -4.05 -7.42
C ILE A 43 -5.48 -4.01 -6.69
N ASN A 44 -6.23 -2.90 -6.77
CA ASN A 44 -7.51 -2.78 -6.07
C ASN A 44 -8.57 -3.74 -6.62
N GLY A 45 -8.59 -3.97 -7.94
CA GLY A 45 -9.45 -4.98 -8.55
C GLY A 45 -9.18 -6.40 -8.02
N LEU A 46 -7.91 -6.77 -7.88
CA LEU A 46 -7.50 -8.08 -7.35
C LEU A 46 -7.79 -8.20 -5.84
N CYS A 47 -7.47 -7.16 -5.06
CA CYS A 47 -7.77 -7.14 -3.63
C CYS A 47 -9.27 -7.26 -3.34
N LEU A 48 -10.14 -6.62 -4.13
CA LEU A 48 -11.59 -6.74 -3.93
C LEU A 48 -12.10 -8.15 -4.26
N CYS A 49 -11.59 -8.80 -5.31
CA CYS A 49 -11.93 -10.20 -5.60
C CYS A 49 -11.53 -11.13 -4.45
N GLU A 50 -10.33 -10.93 -3.88
CA GLU A 50 -9.84 -11.73 -2.75
C GLU A 50 -10.64 -11.48 -1.46
N LEU A 51 -10.98 -10.21 -1.17
CA LEU A 51 -11.80 -9.85 -0.01
C LEU A 51 -13.21 -10.46 -0.06
N LEU A 52 -13.79 -10.59 -1.27
CA LEU A 52 -15.10 -11.20 -1.49
C LEU A 52 -15.03 -12.71 -1.75
N ASN A 53 -13.83 -13.32 -1.68
CA ASN A 53 -13.58 -14.73 -1.97
C ASN A 53 -14.19 -15.18 -3.31
N LYS A 54 -14.10 -14.31 -4.33
CA LYS A 54 -14.61 -14.54 -5.68
C LYS A 54 -13.46 -14.81 -6.65
N PRO A 55 -13.69 -15.62 -7.71
CA PRO A 55 -12.66 -15.91 -8.69
C PRO A 55 -12.14 -14.63 -9.35
N ARG A 56 -10.87 -14.66 -9.74
CA ARG A 56 -10.20 -13.56 -10.45
C ARG A 56 -10.91 -13.34 -11.79
N GLY A 57 -11.34 -12.11 -12.07
CA GLY A 57 -12.09 -11.77 -13.27
C GLY A 57 -13.52 -11.30 -13.02
N GLY A 58 -14.22 -10.97 -14.11
CA GLY A 58 -15.64 -10.62 -14.10
C GLY A 58 -15.96 -9.21 -13.59
N TRP A 59 -17.22 -9.02 -13.19
CA TRP A 59 -17.76 -7.72 -12.78
C TRP A 59 -17.17 -7.21 -11.46
N THR A 60 -16.79 -8.09 -10.54
CA THR A 60 -16.20 -7.68 -9.25
C THR A 60 -14.83 -7.04 -9.41
N GLN A 61 -13.99 -7.58 -10.30
CA GLN A 61 -12.69 -6.96 -10.61
C GLN A 61 -12.87 -5.59 -11.26
N ARG A 62 -13.87 -5.44 -12.15
CA ARG A 62 -14.18 -4.16 -12.81
C ARG A 62 -14.70 -3.11 -11.83
N ILE A 63 -15.54 -3.50 -10.88
CA ILE A 63 -16.02 -2.58 -9.84
C ILE A 63 -14.84 -2.13 -8.97
N GLY A 64 -13.99 -3.06 -8.54
CA GLY A 64 -12.80 -2.74 -7.75
C GLY A 64 -11.80 -1.82 -8.46
N SER A 65 -11.63 -1.98 -9.78
CA SER A 65 -10.80 -1.07 -10.57
C SER A 65 -11.47 0.29 -10.80
N LEU A 66 -12.80 0.34 -10.98
CA LEU A 66 -13.57 1.58 -11.15
C LEU A 66 -13.59 2.45 -9.88
N MET A 67 -13.52 1.85 -8.69
CA MET A 67 -13.41 2.61 -7.43
C MET A 67 -12.20 3.55 -7.41
N VAL A 68 -11.11 3.19 -8.09
CA VAL A 68 -9.90 4.02 -8.21
C VAL A 68 -10.15 5.26 -9.08
N ALA A 69 -10.97 5.12 -10.13
CA ALA A 69 -11.29 6.24 -11.02
C ALA A 69 -12.07 7.35 -10.29
N LEU A 70 -12.88 7.00 -9.28
CA LEU A 70 -13.57 7.98 -8.43
C LEU A 70 -12.57 8.89 -7.68
N GLY A 71 -11.40 8.37 -7.31
CA GLY A 71 -10.33 9.15 -6.69
C GLY A 71 -9.77 10.25 -7.59
N VAL A 72 -9.78 10.04 -8.92
CA VAL A 72 -9.35 11.04 -9.91
C VAL A 72 -10.40 12.14 -10.10
N LEU A 73 -11.67 11.87 -9.81
CA LEU A 73 -12.74 12.86 -9.90
C LEU A 73 -12.73 13.84 -8.73
N ALA A 74 -12.21 13.45 -7.55
CA ALA A 74 -12.25 14.28 -6.34
C ALA A 74 -11.55 15.66 -6.48
N PRO A 75 -10.37 15.78 -7.13
CA PRO A 75 -9.74 17.08 -7.38
C PRO A 75 -10.49 17.97 -8.40
N LEU A 76 -11.31 17.39 -9.30
CA LEU A 76 -12.02 18.15 -10.34
C LEU A 76 -13.16 19.00 -9.77
N PHE A 77 -13.75 18.59 -8.66
CA PHE A 77 -14.84 19.34 -8.00
C PHE A 77 -14.33 20.40 -7.01
N TYR A 78 -13.06 20.32 -6.57
CA TYR A 78 -12.50 21.24 -5.57
C TYR A 78 -11.05 21.62 -5.92
N ASN A 79 -10.85 22.86 -6.38
CA ASN A 79 -9.53 23.41 -6.74
C ASN A 79 -8.47 23.37 -5.61
N GLN A 80 -8.89 23.31 -4.34
CA GLN A 80 -8.00 23.21 -3.17
C GLN A 80 -7.83 21.76 -2.66
N ALA A 81 -8.65 20.82 -3.11
CA ALA A 81 -8.67 19.47 -2.56
C ALA A 81 -7.44 18.65 -2.96
N ALA A 82 -6.82 18.94 -4.11
CA ALA A 82 -5.66 18.18 -4.60
C ALA A 82 -4.51 18.09 -3.58
N PHE A 83 -4.18 19.21 -2.92
CA PHE A 83 -3.11 19.23 -1.91
C PHE A 83 -3.50 18.54 -0.60
N TRP A 84 -4.75 18.71 -0.15
CA TRP A 84 -5.23 18.06 1.06
C TRP A 84 -5.34 16.54 0.91
N LEU A 85 -5.87 16.07 -0.24
CA LEU A 85 -5.93 14.65 -0.61
C LEU A 85 -4.53 14.01 -0.64
N ALA A 86 -3.53 14.71 -1.19
CA ALA A 86 -2.16 14.20 -1.22
C ALA A 86 -1.57 14.00 0.19
N ILE A 87 -1.88 14.89 1.13
CA ILE A 87 -1.42 14.75 2.53
C ILE A 87 -2.08 13.54 3.18
N VAL A 88 -3.40 13.39 3.05
CA VAL A 88 -4.14 12.26 3.64
C VAL A 88 -3.66 10.94 3.05
N ALA A 89 -3.52 10.85 1.72
CA ALA A 89 -3.03 9.67 1.04
C ALA A 89 -1.60 9.30 1.51
N SER A 90 -0.72 10.29 1.65
CA SER A 90 0.67 10.07 2.11
C SER A 90 0.71 9.53 3.53
N VAL A 91 -0.11 10.06 4.44
CA VAL A 91 -0.20 9.55 5.82
C VAL A 91 -0.72 8.12 5.82
N CYS A 92 -1.83 7.83 5.12
CA CYS A 92 -2.37 6.49 5.02
C CYS A 92 -1.34 5.50 4.46
N CYS A 93 -0.64 5.86 3.38
CA CYS A 93 0.39 5.02 2.79
C CYS A 93 1.55 4.76 3.76
N MET A 94 2.04 5.79 4.47
CA MET A 94 3.11 5.65 5.45
C MET A 94 2.71 4.75 6.63
N THR A 95 1.43 4.77 7.02
CA THR A 95 0.92 3.89 8.08
C THR A 95 0.77 2.44 7.62
N LEU A 96 0.44 2.19 6.35
CA LEU A 96 0.29 0.86 5.79
C LEU A 96 1.65 0.21 5.44
N LEU A 97 2.67 1.03 5.16
CA LEU A 97 4.03 0.59 4.84
C LEU A 97 4.57 -0.48 5.80
N PRO A 98 4.68 -0.24 7.13
CA PRO A 98 5.24 -1.22 8.05
C PRO A 98 4.47 -2.55 8.04
N ILE A 99 3.13 -2.48 7.97
CA ILE A 99 2.27 -3.68 7.92
C ILE A 99 2.58 -4.51 6.67
N ALA A 100 2.74 -3.87 5.52
CA ALA A 100 3.13 -4.54 4.28
C ALA A 100 4.53 -5.17 4.39
N TYR A 101 5.52 -4.44 4.91
CA TYR A 101 6.89 -4.95 5.10
C TYR A 101 6.94 -6.15 6.03
N PHE A 102 6.22 -6.12 7.16
CA PHE A 102 6.11 -7.28 8.06
C PHE A 102 5.38 -8.44 7.39
N THR A 103 4.33 -8.18 6.61
CA THR A 103 3.63 -9.24 5.85
C THR A 103 4.57 -9.92 4.87
N PHE A 104 5.37 -9.16 4.12
CA PHE A 104 6.38 -9.73 3.24
C PHE A 104 7.45 -10.50 4.02
N PHE A 105 7.98 -9.94 5.11
CA PHE A 105 8.96 -10.64 5.95
C PHE A 105 8.44 -12.00 6.44
N LEU A 106 7.20 -12.06 6.91
CA LEU A 106 6.55 -13.30 7.34
C LEU A 106 6.31 -14.25 6.16
N MET A 107 5.83 -13.73 5.03
CA MET A 107 5.56 -14.50 3.81
C MET A 107 6.84 -15.18 3.30
N MET A 108 7.97 -14.46 3.18
CA MET A 108 9.27 -15.02 2.81
C MET A 108 9.76 -16.13 3.76
N ASN A 109 9.23 -16.17 4.98
CA ASN A 109 9.58 -17.16 6.00
C ASN A 109 8.59 -18.34 6.10
N GLN A 110 7.47 -18.32 5.34
CA GLN A 110 6.43 -19.36 5.38
C GLN A 110 6.51 -20.35 4.22
N LYS A 111 6.71 -21.63 4.54
CA LYS A 111 6.75 -22.73 3.55
C LYS A 111 5.40 -22.99 2.91
N ALA A 112 4.32 -22.76 3.65
CA ALA A 112 2.96 -22.93 3.17
C ALA A 112 2.60 -22.01 1.98
N LEU A 113 3.26 -20.85 1.85
CA LEU A 113 2.97 -19.86 0.81
C LEU A 113 3.95 -19.94 -0.37
N LEU A 114 5.25 -20.16 -0.12
CA LEU A 114 6.28 -20.16 -1.16
C LEU A 114 6.64 -21.56 -1.69
N GLY A 115 6.23 -22.63 -1.01
CA GLY A 115 6.56 -24.01 -1.39
C GLY A 115 8.08 -24.21 -1.58
N ASP A 116 8.47 -24.77 -2.72
CA ASP A 116 9.87 -25.04 -3.07
C ASP A 116 10.66 -23.79 -3.49
N SER A 117 9.99 -22.69 -3.81
CA SER A 117 10.63 -21.41 -4.15
C SER A 117 11.06 -20.61 -2.91
N MET A 118 10.89 -21.16 -1.71
CA MET A 118 11.37 -20.52 -0.49
C MET A 118 12.90 -20.32 -0.55
N PRO A 119 13.42 -19.12 -0.19
CA PRO A 119 14.86 -18.93 -0.08
C PRO A 119 15.46 -19.91 0.94
N ARG A 120 16.41 -20.75 0.50
CA ARG A 120 17.12 -21.75 1.32
C ARG A 120 18.57 -21.31 1.60
N GLY A 121 19.12 -21.76 2.72
CA GLY A 121 20.54 -21.52 3.10
C GLY A 121 20.88 -20.05 3.42
N GLY A 122 22.11 -19.64 3.12
CA GLY A 122 22.64 -18.29 3.44
C GLY A 122 21.88 -17.14 2.77
N ARG A 123 21.25 -17.38 1.61
CA ARG A 123 20.37 -16.37 0.96
C ARG A 123 19.13 -16.06 1.81
N ARG A 124 18.62 -17.01 2.59
CA ARG A 124 17.51 -16.75 3.53
C ARG A 124 17.92 -15.80 4.64
N LEU A 125 19.12 -15.98 5.17
CA LEU A 125 19.67 -15.11 6.21
C LEU A 125 19.88 -13.69 5.67
N LEU A 126 20.48 -13.56 4.48
CA LEU A 126 20.67 -12.26 3.82
C LEU A 126 19.33 -11.53 3.60
N TRP A 127 18.33 -12.22 3.02
CA TRP A 127 17.01 -11.63 2.79
C TRP A 127 16.29 -11.28 4.08
N ASN A 128 16.39 -12.11 5.12
CA ASN A 128 15.79 -11.80 6.42
C ASN A 128 16.46 -10.61 7.10
N VAL A 129 17.79 -10.47 7.01
CA VAL A 129 18.50 -9.32 7.58
C VAL A 129 18.14 -8.03 6.83
N LEU A 130 18.16 -8.05 5.49
CA LEU A 130 17.76 -6.92 4.66
C LEU A 130 16.31 -6.50 4.94
N MET A 131 15.39 -7.46 5.00
CA MET A 131 13.99 -7.21 5.33
C MET A 131 13.81 -6.73 6.78
N GLY A 132 14.60 -7.22 7.73
CA GLY A 132 14.59 -6.76 9.12
C GLY A 132 14.99 -5.28 9.24
N ILE A 133 16.02 -4.87 8.51
CA ILE A 133 16.43 -3.45 8.41
C ILE A 133 15.29 -2.63 7.77
N ALA A 134 14.72 -3.10 6.67
CA ALA A 134 13.61 -2.42 5.99
C ALA A 134 12.36 -2.27 6.90
N CYS A 135 11.99 -3.31 7.65
CA CYS A 135 10.88 -3.27 8.61
C CYS A 135 11.14 -2.24 9.73
N SER A 136 12.39 -2.18 10.20
CA SER A 136 12.81 -1.26 11.26
C SER A 136 12.71 0.19 10.78
N LEU A 137 13.26 0.49 9.60
CA LEU A 137 13.19 1.81 8.97
C LEU A 137 11.75 2.22 8.64
N ALA A 138 10.93 1.30 8.10
CA ALA A 138 9.53 1.56 7.79
C ALA A 138 8.72 1.85 9.06
N SER A 139 8.98 1.13 10.15
CA SER A 139 8.31 1.35 11.45
C SER A 139 8.66 2.73 12.02
N VAL A 140 9.95 3.09 12.04
CA VAL A 140 10.40 4.40 12.51
C VAL A 140 9.85 5.52 11.64
N GLY A 141 9.90 5.39 10.31
CA GLY A 141 9.37 6.38 9.38
C GLY A 141 7.85 6.58 9.49
N SER A 142 7.12 5.49 9.77
CA SER A 142 5.69 5.53 10.04
C SER A 142 5.38 6.29 11.34
N LEU A 143 6.03 5.89 12.45
CA LEU A 143 5.90 6.54 13.77
C LEU A 143 6.23 8.04 13.70
N TRP A 144 7.29 8.40 12.99
CA TRP A 144 7.71 9.79 12.81
C TRP A 144 6.66 10.61 12.06
N THR A 145 6.14 10.07 10.95
CA THR A 145 5.13 10.74 10.13
C THR A 145 3.81 10.91 10.89
N LEU A 146 3.39 9.90 11.64
CA LEU A 146 2.23 9.93 12.53
C LEU A 146 2.33 11.06 13.55
N TRP A 147 3.48 11.17 14.22
CA TRP A 147 3.72 12.21 15.21
C TRP A 147 3.78 13.61 14.59
N ALA A 148 4.47 13.77 13.46
CA ALA A 148 4.70 15.06 12.80
C ALA A 148 3.47 15.62 12.08
N LYS A 149 2.56 14.77 11.57
CA LYS A 149 1.43 15.21 10.74
C LYS A 149 0.06 15.13 11.43
N VAL A 150 -0.17 14.16 12.31
CA VAL A 150 -1.53 13.81 12.77
C VAL A 150 -1.64 13.71 14.31
N ARG A 151 -0.53 13.91 15.03
CA ARG A 151 -0.48 13.93 16.51
C ARG A 151 -1.25 12.75 17.12
N TRP A 152 -2.36 13.02 17.82
CA TRP A 152 -3.12 12.03 18.60
C TRP A 152 -4.14 11.23 17.78
N VAL A 153 -4.74 11.81 16.73
CA VAL A 153 -5.78 11.14 15.93
C VAL A 153 -5.19 10.00 15.10
N GLY A 154 -3.98 10.18 14.58
CA GLY A 154 -3.28 9.16 13.81
C GLY A 154 -2.84 7.98 14.68
N ILE A 155 -2.34 8.24 15.89
CA ILE A 155 -1.95 7.20 16.86
C ILE A 155 -3.19 6.39 17.26
N GLY A 156 -4.33 7.06 17.50
CA GLY A 156 -5.59 6.39 17.80
C GLY A 156 -6.09 5.49 16.66
N ALA A 157 -6.05 5.97 15.41
CA ALA A 157 -6.45 5.18 14.24
C ALA A 157 -5.53 3.97 14.00
N PHE A 158 -4.21 4.14 14.17
CA PHE A 158 -3.24 3.05 14.04
C PHE A 158 -3.38 2.02 15.15
N ALA A 159 -3.54 2.46 16.40
CA ALA A 159 -3.79 1.57 17.54
C ALA A 159 -5.11 0.80 17.38
N CYS A 160 -6.18 1.46 16.90
CA CYS A 160 -7.45 0.82 16.57
C CYS A 160 -7.27 -0.25 15.49
N PHE A 161 -6.55 0.07 14.41
CA PHE A 161 -6.26 -0.89 13.33
C PHE A 161 -5.46 -2.10 13.84
N CYS A 162 -4.39 -1.88 14.62
CA CYS A 162 -3.62 -2.96 15.24
C CYS A 162 -4.47 -3.81 16.20
N ALA A 163 -5.33 -3.18 17.01
CA ALA A 163 -6.25 -3.89 17.90
C ALA A 163 -7.25 -4.74 17.10
N LEU A 164 -7.80 -4.22 16.00
CA LEU A 164 -8.72 -4.93 15.13
C LEU A 164 -8.03 -6.14 14.46
N VAL A 165 -6.79 -5.98 14.01
CA VAL A 165 -5.96 -7.08 13.51
C VAL A 165 -5.74 -8.16 14.57
N LEU A 166 -5.41 -7.78 15.82
CA LEU A 166 -5.23 -8.72 16.92
C LEU A 166 -6.53 -9.45 17.27
N VAL A 167 -7.66 -8.73 17.36
CA VAL A 167 -8.98 -9.31 17.62
C VAL A 167 -9.36 -10.30 16.51
N VAL A 168 -9.17 -9.95 15.24
CA VAL A 168 -9.44 -10.84 14.10
C VAL A 168 -8.50 -12.04 14.11
N HIS A 169 -7.22 -11.87 14.45
CA HIS A 169 -6.27 -12.97 14.55
C HIS A 169 -6.67 -13.96 15.65
N VAL A 170 -7.06 -13.47 16.83
CA VAL A 170 -7.56 -14.29 17.93
C VAL A 170 -8.89 -14.97 17.57
N ALA A 171 -9.81 -14.26 16.91
CA ALA A 171 -11.07 -14.83 16.46
C ALA A 171 -10.88 -15.92 15.40
N ARG A 172 -9.97 -15.73 14.43
CA ARG A 172 -9.59 -16.76 13.45
C ARG A 172 -8.97 -17.98 14.13
N LYS A 173 -8.03 -17.77 15.05
CA LYS A 173 -7.39 -18.86 15.81
C LYS A 173 -8.40 -19.69 16.60
N ARG A 174 -9.44 -19.05 17.16
CA ARG A 174 -10.54 -19.75 17.87
C ARG A 174 -11.44 -20.56 16.94
N ARG A 175 -11.69 -20.08 15.71
CA ARG A 175 -12.46 -20.86 14.71
C ARG A 175 -11.70 -22.10 14.25
N THR A 176 -10.39 -22.00 14.01
CA THR A 176 -9.57 -23.16 13.62
C THR A 176 -9.41 -24.17 14.77
N ALA A 177 -9.50 -23.73 16.03
CA ALA A 177 -9.48 -24.61 17.19
C ALA A 177 -10.84 -25.28 17.49
N GLY A 178 -11.94 -24.77 16.92
CA GLY A 178 -13.29 -25.33 17.09
C GLY A 178 -13.68 -26.36 16.03
N ASP A 179 -12.93 -26.46 14.92
CA ASP A 179 -13.13 -27.44 13.83
C ASP A 179 -12.35 -28.75 14.04
N VAL A 180 -11.65 -28.90 15.16
CA VAL A 180 -11.02 -30.18 15.55
C VAL A 180 -12.02 -30.94 16.42
N ASP A 181 -12.95 -31.63 15.77
CA ASP A 181 -13.88 -32.54 16.42
C ASP A 181 -13.07 -33.69 17.09
N PRO A 182 -13.14 -33.90 18.42
CA PRO A 182 -12.40 -34.96 19.11
C PRO A 182 -12.83 -36.40 18.72
N LEU A 183 -13.82 -36.56 17.84
CA LEU A 183 -14.46 -37.84 17.52
C LEU A 183 -13.95 -38.53 16.24
N SER A 184 -12.98 -37.95 15.51
CA SER A 184 -12.40 -38.62 14.31
C SER A 184 -11.14 -39.45 14.57
N VAL A 185 -10.73 -39.62 15.84
CA VAL A 185 -9.58 -40.48 16.23
C VAL A 185 -10.04 -41.84 16.79
N SER A 186 -11.35 -42.13 16.77
CA SER A 186 -11.91 -43.43 17.15
C SER A 186 -12.97 -43.90 16.14
N ALA A 187 -12.53 -44.24 14.92
CA ALA A 187 -13.25 -45.10 13.99
C ALA A 187 -12.26 -45.75 13.02
#